data_AF-A0AAE3H6K2-F1
#
_entry.id   AF-A0AAE3H6K2-F1
#
_cell.length_a   1.000
_cell.length_b   1.000
_cell.length_c   1.000
_cell.angle_alpha   90.00
_cell.angle_beta   90.00
_cell.angle_gamma   90.00
#
_symmetry.space_group_name_H-M   'P 1'
#
loop_
_entity.id
_entity.type
_entity.pdbx_description
1 polymer ?
#
loop_
_entity_poly.entity_id
_entity_poly.type
_entity_poly.pdbx_seq_one_letter_code
_entity_poly.pdbx_strand_id
1 'polypeptide(L)'
;QVRATAQREQVVQLKNGKKAVIIEIDGEVPSHFQFYATDTAKHFLRGAVYLNAATLNDSLTPIVDYLKADSRRILETLKWNK
;
A
#
# COMPACT_ATOMS: atom_id res chain seq x y z
N GLN A 1 -21.00 7.09 -8.13
CA GLN A 1 -20.74 5.64 -8.03
C GLN A 1 -19.24 5.47 -8.00
N VAL A 2 -18.68 5.03 -6.87
CA VAL A 2 -17.23 4.77 -6.71
C VAL A 2 -16.82 3.68 -7.72
N ARG A 3 -15.87 3.96 -8.60
CA ARG A 3 -15.39 3.03 -9.64
C ARG A 3 -13.86 3.01 -9.64
N ALA A 4 -13.30 1.82 -9.47
CA ALA A 4 -11.88 1.58 -9.70
C ALA A 4 -11.61 1.59 -11.22
N THR A 5 -10.63 2.36 -11.64
CA THR A 5 -10.24 2.50 -13.05
C THR A 5 -9.11 1.54 -13.41
N ALA A 6 -8.20 1.25 -12.47
CA ALA A 6 -7.15 0.26 -12.63
C ALA A 6 -6.66 -0.26 -11.26
N GLN A 7 -6.24 -1.53 -11.21
CA GLN A 7 -5.49 -2.12 -10.09
C GLN A 7 -4.12 -2.53 -10.62
N ARG A 8 -3.06 -1.91 -10.09
CA ARG A 8 -1.67 -2.24 -10.44
C ARG A 8 -1.02 -2.94 -9.27
N GLU A 9 -0.62 -4.19 -9.49
CA GLU A 9 0.17 -4.97 -8.54
C GLU A 9 1.65 -4.91 -8.93
N GLN A 10 2.50 -4.60 -7.95
CA GLN A 10 3.94 -4.56 -8.13
C GLN A 10 4.65 -5.28 -6.98
N VAL A 11 5.51 -6.23 -7.34
CA VAL A 11 6.47 -6.81 -6.39
C VAL A 11 7.62 -5.83 -6.25
N VAL A 12 7.74 -5.23 -5.07
CA VAL A 12 8.83 -4.32 -4.73
C VAL A 12 9.87 -5.00 -3.87
N GLN A 13 11.13 -4.74 -4.21
CA GLN A 13 12.26 -5.10 -3.36
C GLN A 13 12.51 -3.95 -2.40
N LEU A 14 12.41 -4.24 -1.10
CA LEU A 14 12.65 -3.26 -0.04
C LEU A 14 14.16 -3.14 0.21
N LYS A 15 14.60 -2.02 0.79
CA LYS A 15 16.01 -1.78 1.13
C LYS A 15 16.61 -2.83 2.06
N ASN A 16 15.76 -3.49 2.85
CA ASN A 16 16.15 -4.58 3.76
C ASN A 16 16.26 -5.96 3.06
N GLY A 17 16.19 -6.01 1.73
CA GLY A 17 16.27 -7.24 0.92
C GLY A 17 14.98 -8.07 0.87
N LYS A 18 13.95 -7.70 1.64
CA LYS A 18 12.65 -8.39 1.64
C LYS A 18 11.83 -7.99 0.41
N LYS A 19 10.92 -8.88 0.02
CA LYS A 19 9.91 -8.59 -1.00
C LYS A 19 8.61 -8.20 -0.32
N ALA A 20 7.97 -7.18 -0.84
CA ALA A 20 6.59 -6.85 -0.53
C ALA A 20 5.83 -6.67 -1.83
N VAL A 21 4.52 -6.86 -1.75
CA VAL A 21 3.62 -6.58 -2.86
C VAL A 21 2.87 -5.31 -2.52
N ILE A 22 2.89 -4.37 -3.45
CA ILE A 22 2.13 -3.13 -3.40
C ILE A 22 1.04 -3.20 -4.45
N ILE A 23 -0.17 -2.83 -4.05
CA ILE A 23 -1.34 -2.74 -4.91
C ILE A 23 -1.80 -1.29 -4.89
N GLU A 24 -1.63 -0.60 -6.00
CA GLU A 24 -2.15 0.75 -6.19
C GLU A 24 -3.45 0.68 -6.98
N ILE A 25 -4.47 1.39 -6.49
CA ILE A 25 -5.79 1.46 -7.12
C ILE A 25 -6.02 2.90 -7.56
N ASP A 26 -6.14 3.08 -8.88
CA ASP A 26 -6.43 4.37 -9.49
C ASP A 26 -7.95 4.52 -9.71
N GLY A 27 -8.48 5.74 -9.57
CA GLY A 27 -9.89 6.07 -9.74
C GLY A 27 -10.52 6.67 -8.48
N GLU A 28 -11.81 7.03 -8.52
CA GLU A 28 -12.56 7.46 -7.33
C GLU A 28 -12.78 6.27 -6.40
N VAL A 29 -11.77 5.92 -5.60
CA VAL A 29 -11.79 4.77 -4.69
C VAL A 29 -11.43 5.21 -3.26
N PRO A 30 -12.06 4.63 -2.23
CA PRO A 30 -11.74 4.95 -0.85
C PRO A 30 -10.40 4.38 -0.38
N SER A 31 -9.75 3.50 -1.15
CA SER A 31 -8.48 2.86 -0.80
C SER A 31 -7.54 2.83 -2.00
N HIS A 32 -6.67 3.83 -2.09
CA HIS A 32 -5.70 3.93 -3.19
C HIS A 32 -4.46 3.04 -3.01
N PHE A 33 -4.20 2.53 -1.79
CA PHE A 33 -2.96 1.82 -1.48
C PHE A 33 -3.21 0.61 -0.58
N GLN A 34 -2.81 -0.58 -1.05
CA GLN A 34 -2.75 -1.79 -0.25
C GLN A 34 -1.37 -2.41 -0.39
N PHE A 35 -0.98 -3.20 0.60
CA PHE A 35 0.26 -3.94 0.56
C PHE A 35 0.16 -5.24 1.34
N TYR A 36 1.03 -6.20 1.00
CA TYR A 36 1.29 -7.33 1.86
C TYR A 36 2.75 -7.77 1.81
N ALA A 37 3.21 -8.37 2.89
CA ALA A 37 4.54 -8.93 3.05
C ALA A 37 4.45 -10.29 3.72
N THR A 38 5.30 -11.22 3.27
CA THR A 38 5.37 -12.57 3.84
C THR A 38 6.81 -13.08 3.83
N ASP A 39 7.13 -13.96 4.78
CA ASP A 39 8.37 -14.73 4.79
C ASP A 39 8.22 -16.12 4.15
N THR A 40 7.11 -16.35 3.42
CA THR A 40 6.74 -17.59 2.71
C THR A 40 6.46 -18.83 3.58
N ALA A 41 6.71 -18.77 4.89
CA ALA A 41 6.66 -19.95 5.75
C ALA A 41 5.70 -19.79 6.93
N LYS A 42 5.76 -18.68 7.66
CA LYS A 42 5.06 -18.53 8.95
C LYS A 42 4.47 -17.17 9.20
N HIS A 43 4.94 -16.13 8.50
CA HIS A 43 4.54 -14.76 8.74
C HIS A 43 3.87 -14.16 7.50
N PHE A 44 2.72 -13.54 7.72
CA PHE A 44 1.97 -12.81 6.72
C PHE A 44 1.41 -11.53 7.34
N LEU A 45 1.69 -10.39 6.70
CA LEU A 45 1.16 -9.08 7.07
C LEU A 45 0.50 -8.47 5.84
N ARG A 46 -0.74 -8.01 5.98
CA ARG A 46 -1.45 -7.25 4.95
C ARG A 46 -1.95 -5.93 5.55
N GLY A 47 -1.79 -4.86 4.80
CA GLY A 47 -2.29 -3.53 5.14
C GLY A 47 -3.07 -2.92 3.97
N ALA A 48 -4.06 -2.10 4.29
CA ALA A 48 -4.79 -1.29 3.34
C ALA A 48 -5.04 0.08 3.96
N VAL A 49 -4.82 1.14 3.20
CA VAL A 49 -5.00 2.51 3.66
C VAL A 49 -6.27 3.07 3.05
N TYR A 50 -7.20 3.46 3.90
CA TYR A 50 -8.49 4.02 3.52
C TYR A 50 -8.51 5.53 3.76
N LEU A 51 -8.93 6.28 2.74
CA LEU A 51 -9.29 7.68 2.85
C LEU A 51 -10.81 7.79 2.97
N ASN A 52 -11.25 8.64 3.90
CA ASN A 52 -12.67 8.84 4.15
C ASN A 52 -13.39 9.60 3.01
N ALA A 53 -12.61 10.29 2.17
CA ALA A 53 -13.09 10.93 0.94
C ALA A 53 -12.74 10.04 -0.26
N ALA A 54 -13.75 9.55 -0.98
CA ALA A 54 -13.60 8.65 -2.13
C ALA A 54 -13.28 9.35 -3.46
N THR A 55 -13.21 10.68 -3.47
CA THR A 55 -12.97 11.49 -4.68
C THR A 55 -11.52 11.97 -4.73
N LEU A 56 -10.81 11.65 -5.82
CA LEU A 56 -9.54 12.27 -6.20
C LEU A 56 -9.78 13.77 -6.43
N ASN A 57 -9.66 14.55 -5.36
CA ASN A 57 -9.48 15.98 -5.45
C ASN A 57 -7.97 16.22 -5.49
N ASP A 58 -7.47 17.08 -6.39
CA ASP A 58 -6.02 17.37 -6.52
C ASP A 58 -5.37 17.79 -5.18
N SER A 59 -6.20 18.25 -4.23
CA SER A 59 -5.81 18.59 -2.85
C SER A 59 -5.42 17.38 -1.98
N LEU A 60 -5.80 16.15 -2.32
CA LEU A 60 -5.52 14.95 -1.52
C LEU A 60 -4.23 14.24 -1.93
N THR A 61 -3.68 14.55 -3.11
CA THR A 61 -2.43 13.97 -3.62
C THR A 61 -1.28 14.00 -2.61
N PRO A 62 -1.01 15.12 -1.90
CA PRO A 62 0.07 15.14 -0.91
C PRO A 62 -0.14 14.13 0.22
N ILE A 63 -1.39 13.99 0.69
CA ILE A 63 -1.74 13.06 1.77
C ILE A 63 -1.56 11.61 1.29
N VAL A 64 -1.99 11.31 0.06
CA VAL A 64 -1.79 10.00 -0.56
C VAL A 64 -0.29 9.67 -0.61
N ASP A 65 0.55 10.61 -1.07
CA ASP A 65 1.99 10.41 -1.17
C ASP A 65 2.65 10.18 0.20
N TYR A 66 2.23 10.93 1.23
CA TYR A 66 2.68 10.70 2.61
C TYR A 66 2.32 9.29 3.10
N LEU A 67 1.08 8.85 2.89
CA LEU A 67 0.62 7.53 3.31
C LEU A 67 1.33 6.40 2.57
N LYS A 68 1.66 6.59 1.29
CA LYS A 68 2.50 5.67 0.51
C LYS A 68 3.91 5.57 1.10
N ALA A 69 4.52 6.70 1.43
CA ALA A 69 5.85 6.76 2.03
C ALA A 69 5.89 6.08 3.41
N ASP A 70 4.89 6.32 4.25
CA ASP A 70 4.78 5.70 5.58
C ASP A 70 4.54 4.20 5.49
N SER A 71 3.66 3.75 4.59
CA SER A 71 3.41 2.33 4.36
C SER A 71 4.68 1.60 3.91
N ARG A 72 5.48 2.24 3.04
CA ARG A 72 6.80 1.74 2.66
C ARG A 72 7.74 1.67 3.87
N ARG A 73 7.75 2.68 4.73
CA ARG A 73 8.58 2.68 5.94
C ARG A 73 8.19 1.59 6.94
N ILE A 74 6.90 1.29 7.09
CA ILE A 74 6.40 0.15 7.88
C ILE A 74 7.00 -1.15 7.32
N LEU A 75 6.91 -1.36 6.01
CA LEU A 75 7.45 -2.53 5.34
C LEU A 75 8.99 -2.65 5.47
N GLU A 76 9.70 -1.53 5.35
CA GLU A 76 11.17 -1.47 5.51
C GLU A 76 11.63 -1.77 6.93
N THR A 77 10.84 -1.38 7.94
CA THR A 77 11.15 -1.59 9.36
C THR A 77 10.58 -2.87 9.94
N LEU A 78 9.71 -3.58 9.20
CA LEU A 78 9.09 -4.83 9.59
C LEU A 78 10.15 -5.89 9.95
N LYS A 79 10.13 -6.34 11.20
CA LYS A 79 10.93 -7.47 11.69
C LYS A 79 10.00 -8.63 12.03
N TRP A 80 10.32 -9.81 11.51
CA TRP A 80 9.62 -11.03 11.85
C TRP A 80 10.29 -11.59 13.10
N ASN A 81 9.49 -11.92 14.12
CA ASN A 81 9.97 -12.65 15.29
C ASN A 81 9.92 -14.15 14.99
N LYS A 82 10.66 -14.96 15.75
CA LYS A 82 10.63 -16.42 15.60
C LYS A 82 9.40 -17.03 16.27
#